data_AF-A0A4D4MZ72-F1
#
_entry.id   AF-A0A4D4MZ72-F1
#
_cell.length_a   1.000
_cell.length_b   1.000
_cell.length_c   1.000
_cell.angle_alpha   90.00
_cell.angle_beta   90.00
_cell.angle_gamma   90.00
#
_symmetry.space_group_name_H-M   'P 1'
#
loop_
_entity.id
_entity.type
_entity.pdbx_description
1 polymer ?
#
loop_
_entity_poly.entity_id
_entity_poly.type
_entity_poly.pdbx_seq_one_letter_code
_entity_poly.pdbx_strand_id
1 'polypeptide(L)'
;MPSSNEKDLIKRVIGVAGDTVECKGTGPLKVNGHALNDTFVYAGNTPCSVDDQGGQFKVKVPKGKIWVMGDHRQNSLDSRYHQQDKNHGFVPVDNVIGRAIVIAWPPTRWNTLPIPDAFDQNLSAAAPGALGLAGAVPLVLWRRHRLAGGPTGGNPRVSSDGTAG
;
A
#
# COMPACT_ATOMS: atom_id res chain seq x y z
N MET A 1 10.45 14.43 -8.37
CA MET A 1 11.49 13.80 -9.20
C MET A 1 12.54 13.25 -8.24
N PRO A 2 13.11 12.04 -8.49
CA PRO A 2 14.18 11.53 -7.66
C PRO A 2 15.33 12.55 -7.57
N SER A 3 15.98 12.65 -6.42
CA SER A 3 16.99 13.68 -6.17
C SER A 3 18.20 13.49 -7.07
N SER A 4 18.83 14.60 -7.47
CA SER A 4 19.99 14.62 -8.37
C SER A 4 21.29 14.13 -7.75
N ASN A 5 21.31 13.88 -6.43
CA ASN A 5 22.39 13.21 -5.71
C ASN A 5 22.03 11.73 -5.52
N GLU A 6 22.08 11.00 -6.65
CA GLU A 6 22.09 9.54 -6.85
C GLU A 6 21.86 8.65 -5.62
N LYS A 7 20.81 7.81 -5.66
CA LYS A 7 20.78 6.34 -5.40
C LYS A 7 19.37 5.73 -5.64
N ASP A 8 18.35 6.56 -5.89
CA ASP A 8 16.99 6.07 -6.04
C ASP A 8 16.71 5.58 -7.47
N LEU A 9 16.52 4.27 -7.61
CA LEU A 9 16.18 3.61 -8.87
C LEU A 9 14.70 3.24 -8.90
N ILE A 10 14.07 3.43 -10.06
CA ILE A 10 12.73 2.92 -10.32
C ILE A 10 12.85 1.61 -11.10
N LYS A 11 12.32 0.53 -10.52
CA LYS A 11 12.21 -0.80 -11.12
C LYS A 11 10.83 -1.35 -10.84
N ARG A 12 10.41 -2.36 -11.62
CA ARG A 12 9.15 -3.06 -11.39
C ARG A 12 9.39 -4.28 -10.50
N VAL A 13 8.51 -4.47 -9.53
CA VAL A 13 8.46 -5.72 -8.75
C VAL A 13 7.86 -6.81 -9.64
N ILE A 14 8.63 -7.88 -9.81
CA ILE A 14 8.24 -9.06 -10.59
C ILE A 14 7.81 -10.20 -9.68
N GLY A 15 8.45 -10.35 -8.52
CA GLY A 15 8.10 -11.38 -7.54
C GLY A 15 8.31 -10.89 -6.11
N VAL A 16 7.44 -11.33 -5.23
CA VAL A 16 7.50 -11.09 -3.78
C VAL A 16 7.81 -12.39 -3.03
N ALA A 17 8.02 -12.29 -1.71
CA ALA A 17 8.32 -13.43 -0.86
C ALA A 17 7.44 -14.65 -1.15
N GLY A 18 8.07 -15.79 -1.45
CA GLY A 18 7.38 -17.03 -1.79
C GLY A 18 7.15 -17.25 -3.28
N ASP A 19 7.34 -16.26 -4.15
CA ASP A 19 7.19 -16.46 -5.59
C ASP A 19 8.38 -17.20 -6.20
N THR A 20 8.10 -18.04 -7.19
CA THR A 20 9.11 -18.57 -8.10
C THR A 20 9.10 -17.77 -9.40
N VAL A 21 10.19 -17.10 -9.74
CA VAL A 21 10.32 -16.34 -10.98
C VAL A 21 11.28 -17.07 -11.93
N GLU A 22 10.88 -17.23 -13.18
CA GLU A 22 11.63 -18.00 -14.18
C GLU A 22 11.67 -17.29 -15.54
N CYS A 23 12.86 -17.21 -16.12
CA CYS A 23 13.10 -16.79 -17.49
C CYS A 23 13.83 -17.90 -18.25
N LYS A 24 13.30 -18.25 -19.43
CA LYS A 24 13.90 -19.25 -20.33
C LYS A 24 13.75 -18.83 -21.79
N GLY A 25 14.83 -18.89 -22.56
CA GLY A 25 14.93 -18.40 -23.93
C GLY A 25 14.53 -16.93 -24.01
N THR A 26 13.77 -16.60 -25.05
CA THR A 26 13.11 -15.30 -25.22
C THR A 26 11.63 -15.32 -24.80
N GLY A 27 11.16 -16.46 -24.26
CA GLY A 27 9.77 -16.71 -23.94
C GLY A 27 9.21 -15.80 -22.84
N PRO A 28 7.93 -15.95 -22.49
CA PRO A 28 7.34 -15.12 -21.43
C PRO A 28 8.07 -15.34 -20.12
N LEU A 29 8.28 -14.25 -19.38
CA LEU A 29 8.67 -14.30 -17.98
C LEU A 29 7.57 -15.01 -17.20
N LYS A 30 7.92 -15.97 -16.35
CA LYS A 30 6.95 -16.74 -15.57
C LYS A 30 7.05 -16.42 -14.09
N VAL A 31 5.89 -16.31 -13.45
CA VAL A 31 5.76 -16.19 -11.99
C VAL A 31 4.87 -17.34 -11.52
N ASN A 32 5.37 -18.16 -10.60
CA ASN A 32 4.71 -19.37 -10.10
C ASN A 32 4.26 -20.34 -11.21
N GLY A 33 5.03 -20.40 -12.31
CA GLY A 33 4.73 -21.25 -13.46
C GLY A 33 3.77 -20.63 -14.49
N HIS A 34 3.11 -19.53 -14.16
CA HIS A 34 2.21 -18.81 -15.05
C HIS A 34 2.95 -17.73 -15.83
N ALA A 35 2.65 -17.59 -17.12
CA ALA A 35 3.21 -16.53 -17.95
C ALA A 35 2.71 -15.16 -17.48
N LEU A 36 3.63 -14.24 -17.24
CA LEU A 36 3.33 -12.86 -16.89
C LEU A 36 2.91 -12.09 -18.13
N ASN A 37 1.87 -11.27 -18.01
CA ASN A 37 1.45 -10.36 -19.07
C ASN A 37 2.35 -9.10 -19.08
N ASP A 38 3.35 -9.11 -19.96
CA ASP A 38 4.44 -8.13 -20.01
C ASP A 38 4.14 -6.93 -20.94
N THR A 39 2.91 -6.40 -20.95
CA THR A 39 2.51 -5.25 -21.81
C THR A 39 3.28 -3.95 -21.54
N PHE A 40 3.99 -3.88 -20.41
CA PHE A 40 4.80 -2.74 -19.99
C PHE A 40 6.26 -2.83 -20.44
N VAL A 41 6.68 -3.94 -21.07
CA VAL A 41 8.03 -4.08 -21.60
C VAL A 41 8.26 -3.09 -22.74
N TYR A 42 9.42 -2.45 -22.75
CA TYR A 42 9.80 -1.48 -23.77
C TYR A 42 9.71 -2.09 -25.18
N ALA A 43 9.21 -1.34 -26.16
CA ALA A 43 9.01 -1.85 -27.51
C ALA A 43 10.32 -2.37 -28.12
N GLY A 44 10.27 -3.56 -28.74
CA GLY A 44 11.45 -4.23 -29.32
C GLY A 44 12.29 -5.04 -28.32
N ASN A 45 11.95 -5.03 -27.04
CA ASN A 45 12.54 -5.91 -26.03
C ASN A 45 11.77 -7.24 -25.95
N THR A 46 12.48 -8.34 -25.67
CA THR A 46 11.86 -9.60 -25.24
C THR A 46 11.72 -9.63 -23.72
N PRO A 47 10.71 -10.34 -23.15
CA PRO A 47 10.57 -10.52 -21.71
C PRO A 47 11.82 -11.03 -21.01
N CYS A 48 12.45 -12.05 -21.62
CA CYS A 48 13.69 -12.69 -21.20
C CYS A 48 14.81 -12.39 -22.20
N SER A 49 16.04 -12.27 -21.71
CA SER A 49 17.25 -12.08 -22.53
C SER A 49 18.00 -13.40 -22.66
N VAL A 50 18.52 -13.75 -23.83
CA VAL A 50 19.41 -14.91 -23.99
C VAL A 50 20.85 -14.42 -23.89
N ASP A 51 21.40 -14.47 -22.68
CA ASP A 51 22.79 -14.12 -22.36
C ASP A 51 23.32 -15.03 -21.23
N ASP A 52 24.62 -15.00 -21.01
CA ASP A 52 25.33 -15.78 -20.00
C ASP A 52 25.48 -15.08 -18.64
N GLN A 53 24.98 -13.85 -18.51
CA GLN A 53 25.21 -13.01 -17.32
C GLN A 53 24.03 -12.97 -16.35
N GLY A 54 22.80 -13.14 -16.83
CA GLY A 54 21.62 -13.07 -15.98
C GLY A 54 20.27 -13.14 -16.68
N GLY A 55 20.25 -13.12 -18.01
CA GLY A 55 19.02 -13.17 -18.80
C GLY A 55 18.24 -14.48 -18.67
N GLN A 56 18.89 -15.55 -18.21
CA GLN A 56 18.31 -16.87 -17.99
C GLN A 56 18.43 -17.26 -16.51
N PHE A 57 17.30 -17.51 -15.84
CA PHE A 57 17.30 -17.78 -14.40
C PHE A 57 16.02 -18.47 -13.93
N LYS A 58 16.11 -19.12 -12.77
CA LYS A 58 14.96 -19.60 -11.99
C LYS A 58 15.25 -19.38 -10.51
N VAL A 59 14.49 -18.52 -9.86
CA VAL A 59 14.73 -18.08 -8.48
C VAL A 59 13.49 -18.21 -7.63
N LYS A 60 13.66 -18.53 -6.35
CA LYS A 60 12.61 -18.48 -5.33
C LYS A 60 12.85 -17.26 -4.45
N VAL A 61 11.89 -16.34 -4.38
CA VAL A 61 12.06 -15.09 -3.64
C VAL A 61 11.99 -15.36 -2.13
N PRO A 62 13.04 -15.03 -1.35
CA PRO A 62 13.03 -15.22 0.10
C PRO A 62 12.04 -14.28 0.82
N LYS A 63 11.69 -14.62 2.06
CA LYS A 63 10.95 -13.72 2.94
C LYS A 63 11.70 -12.38 3.12
N GLY A 64 10.95 -11.28 3.18
CA GLY A 64 11.50 -9.93 3.37
C GLY A 64 12.26 -9.37 2.16
N LYS A 65 12.23 -10.03 1.01
CA LYS A 65 12.87 -9.57 -0.22
C LYS A 65 11.91 -9.57 -1.41
N ILE A 66 12.31 -8.87 -2.46
CA ILE A 66 11.63 -8.78 -3.75
C ILE A 66 12.62 -9.05 -4.89
N TRP A 67 12.07 -9.53 -6.01
CA TRP A 67 12.77 -9.63 -7.28
C TRP A 67 12.29 -8.51 -8.21
N VAL A 68 13.21 -7.69 -8.73
CA VAL A 68 12.87 -6.52 -9.53
C VAL A 68 13.52 -6.56 -10.90
N MET A 69 12.80 -6.09 -11.90
CA MET A 69 13.30 -5.95 -13.27
C MET A 69 12.93 -4.57 -13.83
N GLY A 70 13.78 -4.04 -14.71
CA GLY A 70 13.46 -2.85 -15.48
C GLY A 70 12.51 -3.17 -16.64
N ASP A 71 11.65 -2.22 -17.00
CA ASP A 71 10.77 -2.35 -18.15
C ASP A 71 11.55 -2.32 -19.48
N HIS A 72 12.73 -1.69 -19.49
CA HIS A 72 13.72 -1.76 -20.58
C HIS A 72 14.65 -2.97 -20.34
N ARG A 73 14.16 -4.18 -20.65
CA ARG A 73 14.72 -5.47 -20.21
C ARG A 73 16.19 -5.65 -20.60
N GLN A 74 16.58 -5.29 -21.81
CA GLN A 74 17.93 -5.50 -22.35
C GLN A 74 18.91 -4.39 -21.93
N ASN A 75 18.41 -3.31 -21.30
CA ASN A 75 19.23 -2.15 -20.89
C ASN A 75 19.08 -1.84 -19.40
N SER A 76 18.77 -2.85 -18.59
CA SER A 76 18.57 -2.71 -17.15
C SER A 76 19.45 -3.68 -16.39
N LEU A 77 20.45 -3.15 -15.69
CA LEU A 77 21.17 -3.87 -14.65
C LEU A 77 20.28 -3.94 -13.41
N ASP A 78 19.51 -5.01 -13.29
CA ASP A 78 18.57 -5.28 -12.20
C ASP A 78 18.87 -6.62 -11.53
N SER A 79 17.92 -7.22 -10.80
CA SER A 79 18.14 -8.43 -10.02
C SER A 79 18.82 -9.56 -10.80
N ARG A 80 18.50 -9.69 -12.09
CA ARG A 80 19.06 -10.68 -13.02
C ARG A 80 20.58 -10.67 -13.06
N TYR A 81 21.18 -9.48 -13.11
CA TYR A 81 22.60 -9.28 -13.35
C TYR A 81 23.40 -9.04 -12.05
N HIS A 82 22.73 -9.10 -10.89
CA HIS A 82 23.35 -8.91 -9.56
C HIS A 82 23.24 -10.18 -8.69
N GLN A 83 23.06 -11.35 -9.30
CA GLN A 83 22.91 -12.63 -8.58
C GLN A 83 24.16 -13.07 -7.79
N GLN A 84 25.32 -12.46 -8.07
CA GLN A 84 26.57 -12.73 -7.35
C GLN A 84 26.79 -11.82 -6.14
N ASP A 85 25.95 -10.79 -5.97
CA ASP A 85 26.08 -9.86 -4.86
C ASP A 85 25.68 -10.52 -3.53
N LYS A 86 25.97 -9.86 -2.40
CA LYS A 86 25.63 -10.33 -1.04
C LYS A 86 24.15 -10.72 -0.84
N ASN A 87 23.26 -10.20 -1.68
CA ASN A 87 21.84 -10.45 -1.62
C ASN A 87 21.35 -11.41 -2.71
N HIS A 88 22.22 -11.93 -3.57
CA HIS A 88 21.90 -12.81 -4.69
C HIS A 88 20.85 -12.22 -5.65
N GLY A 89 21.00 -10.94 -6.00
CA GLY A 89 20.09 -10.21 -6.88
C GLY A 89 18.79 -9.74 -6.22
N PHE A 90 18.43 -10.28 -5.05
CA PHE A 90 17.22 -9.88 -4.35
C PHE A 90 17.38 -8.52 -3.66
N VAL A 91 16.31 -7.72 -3.65
CA VAL A 91 16.29 -6.42 -2.96
C VAL A 91 15.53 -6.59 -1.63
N PRO A 92 16.11 -6.24 -0.47
CA PRO A 92 15.37 -6.18 0.79
C PRO A 92 14.21 -5.19 0.70
N VAL A 93 13.05 -5.55 1.24
CA VAL A 93 11.87 -4.65 1.24
C VAL A 93 12.16 -3.34 1.98
N ASP A 94 13.00 -3.37 3.01
CA ASP A 94 13.38 -2.18 3.79
C ASP A 94 14.17 -1.14 2.97
N ASN A 95 14.70 -1.52 1.81
CA ASN A 95 15.35 -0.58 0.88
C ASN A 95 14.34 0.13 -0.05
N VAL A 96 13.05 -0.23 0.00
CA VAL A 96 12.01 0.37 -0.85
C VAL A 96 11.48 1.64 -0.18
N ILE A 97 11.74 2.79 -0.81
CA ILE A 97 11.27 4.09 -0.32
C ILE A 97 9.76 4.27 -0.56
N GLY A 98 9.25 3.76 -1.68
CA GLY A 98 7.83 3.87 -2.01
C GLY A 98 7.47 3.28 -3.36
N ARG A 99 6.18 3.31 -3.68
CA ARG A 99 5.62 2.82 -4.93
C ARG A 99 5.14 3.98 -5.79
N ALA A 100 5.45 3.95 -7.08
CA ALA A 100 4.84 4.85 -8.05
C ALA A 100 3.35 4.52 -8.25
N ILE A 101 2.48 5.53 -8.12
CA ILE A 101 1.02 5.36 -8.20
C ILE A 101 0.38 6.15 -9.35
N VAL A 102 1.10 7.11 -9.93
CA VAL A 102 0.58 8.01 -10.97
C VAL A 102 1.69 8.36 -11.97
N ILE A 103 1.33 8.43 -13.25
CA ILE A 103 2.09 9.07 -14.30
C ILE A 103 1.52 10.48 -14.43
N ALA A 104 2.26 11.49 -13.97
CA ALA A 104 1.79 12.88 -13.98
C ALA A 104 2.24 13.68 -15.22
N TRP A 105 3.18 13.16 -16.01
CA TRP A 105 3.76 13.87 -17.17
C TRP A 105 4.10 12.92 -18.34
N PRO A 106 3.98 13.37 -19.62
CA PRO A 106 3.35 14.63 -20.06
C PRO A 106 1.86 14.67 -19.70
N PRO A 107 1.20 15.85 -19.67
CA PRO A 107 -0.20 15.97 -19.23
C PRO A 107 -1.15 15.12 -20.08
N THR A 108 -0.80 14.89 -21.35
CA THR A 108 -1.50 14.01 -22.29
C THR A 108 -1.40 12.52 -21.96
N ARG A 109 -0.53 12.13 -21.02
CA ARG A 109 -0.35 10.76 -20.53
C ARG A 109 -0.65 10.63 -19.03
N TRP A 110 -1.47 11.52 -18.49
CA TRP A 110 -1.93 11.42 -17.11
C TRP A 110 -2.66 10.08 -16.89
N ASN A 111 -2.14 9.22 -16.01
CA ASN A 111 -2.74 7.91 -15.74
C ASN A 111 -2.35 7.39 -14.35
N THR A 112 -3.16 6.50 -13.78
CA THR A 112 -2.85 5.79 -12.53
C THR A 112 -2.10 4.48 -12.80
N LEU A 113 -1.31 4.02 -11.83
CA LEU A 113 -0.59 2.75 -11.87
C LEU A 113 -1.22 1.74 -10.87
N PRO A 114 -2.22 0.95 -11.30
CA PRO A 114 -2.87 -0.02 -10.43
C PRO A 114 -1.95 -1.21 -10.12
N ILE A 115 -2.27 -1.92 -9.03
CA ILE A 115 -1.62 -3.20 -8.70
C ILE A 115 -2.23 -4.27 -9.60
N PRO A 116 -1.44 -5.07 -10.32
CA PRO A 116 -1.96 -6.21 -11.06
C PRO A 116 -2.55 -7.28 -10.14
N ASP A 117 -3.66 -7.91 -10.54
CA ASP A 117 -4.35 -8.99 -9.79
C ASP A 117 -3.43 -10.16 -9.42
N ALA A 118 -2.36 -10.36 -10.19
CA ALA A 118 -1.31 -11.35 -9.93
C ALA A 118 -0.66 -11.19 -8.54
N PHE A 119 -0.65 -9.98 -7.98
CA PHE A 119 -0.12 -9.68 -6.65
C PHE A 119 -1.20 -9.54 -5.57
N ASP A 120 -2.48 -9.56 -5.94
CA ASP A 120 -3.60 -9.37 -5.01
C ASP A 120 -3.99 -10.69 -4.28
N GLN A 121 -3.40 -11.80 -4.72
CA GLN A 121 -3.69 -13.17 -4.23
C GLN A 121 -3.23 -13.44 -2.79
N ASN A 122 -2.85 -12.44 -1.99
CA ASN A 122 -2.32 -12.67 -0.64
C ASN A 122 -2.65 -11.60 0.42
N LEU A 123 -3.54 -10.64 0.15
CA LEU A 123 -3.95 -9.66 1.18
C LEU A 123 -4.99 -10.19 2.19
N SER A 124 -5.45 -11.44 2.07
CA SER A 124 -6.34 -12.06 3.05
C SER A 124 -5.65 -12.59 4.32
N ALA A 125 -4.34 -12.45 4.45
CA ALA A 125 -3.59 -12.98 5.59
C ALA A 125 -2.97 -11.86 6.46
N ALA A 126 -3.80 -11.00 7.06
CA ALA A 126 -3.62 -10.40 8.40
C ALA A 126 -4.46 -9.12 8.55
N ALA A 127 -5.76 -9.26 8.82
CA ALA A 127 -6.48 -8.29 9.65
C ALA A 127 -6.69 -8.95 11.02
N PRO A 128 -5.97 -8.53 12.08
CA PRO A 128 -6.37 -8.88 13.44
C PRO A 128 -7.79 -8.34 13.66
N GLY A 129 -8.69 -9.20 14.15
CA GLY A 129 -10.13 -8.97 14.12
C GLY A 129 -10.57 -7.62 14.68
N ALA A 130 -11.35 -6.88 13.88
CA ALA A 130 -12.25 -5.85 14.36
C ALA A 130 -13.66 -6.44 14.48
N LEU A 131 -13.82 -7.40 15.38
CA LEU A 131 -15.13 -7.75 15.95
C LEU A 131 -15.38 -6.79 17.10
N GLY A 132 -16.14 -5.71 16.83
CA GLY A 132 -16.64 -4.87 17.91
C GLY A 132 -16.91 -3.43 17.51
N LEU A 133 -18.05 -3.19 16.84
CA LEU A 133 -18.85 -1.97 17.03
C LEU A 133 -20.33 -2.31 16.77
N ALA A 134 -20.89 -3.17 17.63
CA ALA A 134 -22.34 -3.26 17.79
C ALA A 134 -22.75 -2.37 18.97
N GLY A 135 -23.49 -1.31 18.69
CA GLY A 135 -24.35 -0.63 19.67
C GLY A 135 -23.77 0.58 20.38
N ALA A 136 -23.99 1.77 19.83
CA ALA A 136 -24.22 2.98 20.62
C ALA A 136 -24.99 4.01 19.76
N VAL A 137 -26.31 3.92 19.76
CA VAL A 137 -27.19 5.00 19.27
C VAL A 137 -27.21 6.09 20.34
N PRO A 138 -26.86 7.36 20.06
CA PRO A 138 -27.04 8.42 21.04
C PRO A 138 -28.54 8.76 21.10
N LEU A 139 -29.24 8.21 22.09
CA LEU A 139 -30.54 8.69 22.57
C LEU A 139 -30.35 10.07 23.24
N VAL A 140 -30.00 11.10 22.47
CA VAL A 140 -29.85 12.48 22.96
C VAL A 140 -30.78 13.39 22.18
N LEU A 141 -32.08 13.11 22.18
CA LEU A 141 -33.09 14.08 21.71
C LEU A 141 -34.41 14.09 22.51
N TRP A 142 -34.60 13.23 23.51
CA TRP A 142 -35.91 13.12 24.19
C TRP A 142 -35.88 13.43 25.69
N ARG A 143 -35.32 14.59 26.05
CA ARG A 143 -35.55 15.20 27.38
C ARG A 143 -35.63 16.73 27.35
N ARG A 144 -36.27 17.27 26.31
CA ARG A 144 -36.49 18.71 26.11
C ARG A 144 -37.96 19.16 26.16
N HIS A 145 -38.87 18.30 26.64
CA HIS A 145 -40.32 18.62 26.74
C HIS A 145 -40.93 18.50 28.13
N ARG A 146 -40.14 18.61 29.20
CA ARG A 146 -40.71 18.91 30.53
C ARG A 146 -39.75 19.86 31.23
N LEU A 147 -40.26 21.05 31.50
CA LEU A 147 -39.77 22.15 32.34
C LEU A 147 -39.97 23.47 31.58
N ALA A 148 -41.24 23.76 31.29
CA ALA A 148 -41.69 25.11 31.04
C ALA A 148 -42.04 25.74 32.40
N GLY A 149 -41.36 26.85 32.71
CA GLY A 149 -41.92 28.00 33.41
C GLY A 149 -42.07 27.92 34.93
N GLY A 150 -41.17 28.61 35.66
CA GLY A 150 -41.41 29.14 37.01
C GLY A 150 -42.40 30.32 37.02
N PRO A 151 -42.43 31.25 38.01
CA PRO A 151 -41.36 31.56 38.98
C PRO A 151 -41.81 31.81 40.44
N THR A 152 -40.75 32.02 41.23
CA THR A 152 -40.58 32.48 42.62
C THR A 152 -41.30 33.77 43.04
N GLY A 153 -41.59 33.89 44.35
CA GLY A 153 -41.49 35.16 45.07
C GLY A 153 -42.42 35.33 46.28
N GLY A 154 -41.85 35.53 47.48
CA GLY A 154 -42.55 36.14 48.62
C GLY A 154 -42.18 35.58 50.00
N ASN A 155 -41.33 36.31 50.73
CA ASN A 155 -40.74 35.99 52.05
C ASN A 155 -41.62 36.57 53.22
N PRO A 156 -41.19 36.68 54.50
CA PRO A 156 -41.74 35.94 55.65
C PRO A 156 -42.28 36.83 56.81
N ARG A 157 -42.55 36.18 57.97
CA ARG A 157 -42.71 36.68 59.37
C ARG A 157 -44.12 37.18 59.78
N VAL A 158 -44.81 36.49 60.69
CA VAL A 158 -44.69 36.44 62.18
C VAL A 158 -45.20 37.72 62.84
N SER A 159 -46.31 37.53 63.55
CA SER A 159 -46.94 38.42 64.52
C SER A 159 -46.06 38.61 65.76
N SER A 160 -46.06 39.81 66.34
CA SER A 160 -46.35 39.99 67.76
C SER A 160 -46.50 41.47 68.11
N ASP A 161 -47.57 41.69 68.85
CA ASP A 161 -47.96 42.88 69.59
C ASP A 161 -46.97 43.17 70.73
N GLY A 162 -46.86 44.44 71.14
CA GLY A 162 -45.96 44.81 72.23
C GLY A 162 -45.83 46.32 72.56
N THR A 163 -46.90 46.89 73.11
CA THR A 163 -46.95 47.85 74.25
C THR A 163 -46.35 49.28 74.18
N ALA A 164 -47.24 50.19 74.63
CA ALA A 164 -47.04 51.40 75.47
C ALA A 164 -46.86 52.78 74.80
N GLY A 165 -47.87 53.61 75.02
CA GLY A 165 -47.95 55.04 74.72
C GLY A 165 -49.39 55.53 74.87
#